data_AF-A0A368FFH6-F1
#
_entry.id   AF-A0A368FFH6-F1
#
_cell.length_a   1.000
_cell.length_b   1.000
_cell.length_c   1.000
_cell.angle_alpha   90.00
_cell.angle_beta   90.00
_cell.angle_gamma   90.00
#
_symmetry.space_group_name_H-M   'P 1'
#
loop_
_entity.id
_entity.type
_entity.pdbx_description
1 polymer ?
#
loop_
_entity_poly.entity_id
_entity_poly.type
_entity_poly.pdbx_seq_one_letter_code
_entity_poly.pdbx_strand_id
1 'polypeptide(L)'
;MSSRGSAHSPSRASTSSTITGAPPEGYSGCFFCGEHHYSADCTQVTSLVERITRVAGAGNCLRCLYHHSPDHCRRQKDCIHCGSHYHHNALCNRNRYVKDDIVGNPKLFYDQMAALAHFNYEEQQPTKE
;
A
#
# COMPACT_ATOMS: atom_id res chain seq x y z
N MET A 1 48.36 -25.26 29.55
CA MET A 1 48.19 -25.76 28.16
C MET A 1 46.71 -25.63 27.86
N SER A 2 46.23 -24.48 27.35
CA SER A 2 46.01 -24.20 25.90
C SER A 2 45.01 -25.24 25.33
N SER A 3 43.81 -24.92 24.81
CA SER A 3 43.50 -23.90 23.80
C SER A 3 41.99 -23.68 23.63
N ARG A 4 41.69 -22.56 22.95
CA ARG A 4 40.42 -21.93 22.57
C ARG A 4 39.54 -22.74 21.61
N GLY A 5 38.26 -22.34 21.52
CA GLY A 5 37.40 -22.61 20.36
C GLY A 5 36.04 -21.90 20.42
N SER A 6 35.99 -20.63 20.01
CA SER A 6 34.75 -19.87 19.76
C SER A 6 34.14 -20.27 18.41
N ALA A 7 32.89 -20.70 18.39
CA ALA A 7 32.12 -20.88 17.15
C ALA A 7 31.21 -19.66 16.94
N HIS A 8 31.59 -18.82 15.98
CA HIS A 8 30.74 -17.74 15.46
C HIS A 8 29.61 -18.32 14.61
N SER A 9 28.37 -17.92 14.93
CA SER A 9 27.19 -18.17 14.12
C SER A 9 27.32 -17.52 12.73
N PRO A 10 26.90 -18.17 11.63
CA PRO A 10 26.89 -17.53 10.33
C PRO A 10 25.76 -16.51 10.26
N SER A 11 26.13 -15.23 10.20
CA SER A 11 25.25 -14.15 9.79
C SER A 11 24.72 -14.45 8.40
N ARG A 12 23.45 -14.85 8.31
CA ARG A 12 22.73 -14.91 7.04
C ARG A 12 22.73 -13.50 6.45
N ALA A 13 23.47 -13.35 5.36
CA ALA A 13 23.49 -12.15 4.54
C ALA A 13 22.06 -11.75 4.22
N SER A 14 21.64 -10.60 4.72
CA SER A 14 20.43 -9.91 4.28
C SER A 14 20.64 -9.57 2.81
N THR A 15 20.09 -10.41 1.93
CA THR A 15 19.98 -10.13 0.50
C THR A 15 19.13 -8.87 0.34
N SER A 16 19.80 -7.72 0.29
CA SER A 16 19.22 -6.49 -0.22
C SER A 16 19.01 -6.69 -1.71
N SER A 17 17.87 -7.28 -2.06
CA SER A 17 17.43 -7.36 -3.44
C SER A 17 16.97 -5.96 -3.83
N THR A 18 17.81 -5.26 -4.58
CA THR A 18 17.42 -4.08 -5.36
C THR A 18 16.39 -4.54 -6.41
N ILE A 19 15.11 -4.54 -6.04
CA ILE A 19 14.01 -4.85 -6.97
C ILE A 19 13.72 -3.58 -7.77
N THR A 20 14.41 -3.42 -8.89
CA THR A 20 13.96 -2.55 -9.99
C THR A 20 13.36 -3.48 -11.04
N GLY A 21 12.16 -3.98 -10.78
CA GLY A 21 11.44 -4.87 -11.71
C GLY A 21 10.22 -4.16 -12.24
N ALA A 22 10.10 -4.01 -13.56
CA ALA A 22 8.84 -3.61 -14.17
C ALA A 22 7.73 -4.61 -13.78
N PRO A 23 6.44 -4.20 -13.79
CA PRO A 23 5.35 -5.12 -13.56
C PRO A 23 5.38 -6.30 -14.54
N PRO A 24 4.93 -7.50 -14.13
CA PRO A 24 4.89 -8.67 -14.99
C PRO A 24 3.94 -8.49 -16.19
N GLU A 25 4.08 -9.33 -17.21
CA GLU A 25 3.11 -9.42 -18.31
C GLU A 25 1.70 -9.75 -17.78
N GLY A 26 0.68 -9.13 -18.35
CA GLY A 26 -0.71 -9.25 -17.88
C GLY A 26 -1.06 -8.40 -16.65
N TYR A 27 -0.16 -7.53 -16.19
CA TYR A 27 -0.48 -6.52 -15.18
C TYR A 27 -1.58 -5.57 -15.68
N SER A 28 -2.63 -5.39 -14.89
CA SER A 28 -3.80 -4.57 -15.23
C SER A 28 -3.54 -3.05 -15.26
N GLY A 29 -2.29 -2.63 -15.09
CA GLY A 29 -1.89 -1.22 -15.02
C GLY A 29 -1.95 -0.61 -13.63
N CYS A 30 -1.32 0.55 -13.50
CA CYS A 30 -1.31 1.36 -12.29
C CYS A 30 -2.74 1.75 -11.90
N PHE A 31 -3.12 1.55 -10.64
CA PHE A 31 -4.47 1.90 -10.15
C PHE A 31 -4.82 3.38 -10.38
N PHE A 32 -3.83 4.27 -10.37
CA PHE A 32 -4.09 5.71 -10.45
C PHE A 32 -4.13 6.24 -11.88
N CYS A 33 -3.25 5.79 -12.77
CA CYS A 33 -3.11 6.36 -14.12
C CYS A 33 -3.26 5.34 -15.25
N GLY A 34 -3.40 4.05 -14.95
CA GLY A 34 -3.55 2.98 -15.93
C GLY A 34 -2.25 2.53 -16.61
N GLU A 35 -1.17 3.31 -16.53
CA GLU A 35 0.11 3.00 -17.19
C GLU A 35 0.85 1.80 -16.59
N HIS A 36 1.82 1.26 -17.33
CA HIS A 36 2.56 0.04 -16.97
C HIS A 36 3.67 0.28 -15.93
N HIS A 37 3.27 0.53 -14.67
CA HIS A 37 4.16 0.58 -13.50
C HIS A 37 3.37 0.26 -12.23
N TYR A 38 4.05 -0.14 -11.15
CA TYR A 38 3.37 -0.38 -9.88
C TYR A 38 2.77 0.92 -9.32
N SER A 39 1.55 0.87 -8.79
CA SER A 39 0.87 2.04 -8.22
C SER A 39 1.71 2.80 -7.17
N ALA A 40 2.60 2.11 -6.44
CA ALA A 40 3.50 2.75 -5.48
C ALA A 40 4.52 3.69 -6.12
N ASP A 41 4.89 3.43 -7.37
CA ASP A 41 5.90 4.17 -8.14
C ASP A 41 5.28 5.19 -9.10
N CYS A 42 3.97 5.44 -8.99
CA CYS A 42 3.28 6.34 -9.91
C CYS A 42 3.82 7.77 -9.80
N THR A 43 4.23 8.34 -10.93
CA THR A 43 4.69 9.73 -11.03
C THR A 43 3.64 10.66 -11.63
N GLN A 44 2.54 10.13 -12.16
CA GLN A 44 1.48 10.91 -12.80
C GLN A 44 0.46 11.45 -11.78
N VAL A 45 0.08 10.63 -10.79
CA VAL A 45 -0.82 11.04 -9.71
C VAL A 45 0.00 11.11 -8.43
N THR A 46 0.52 12.29 -8.08
CA THR A 46 1.45 12.43 -6.95
C THR A 46 0.78 12.89 -5.66
N SER A 47 -0.39 13.52 -5.72
CA SER A 47 -1.14 13.99 -4.54
C SER A 47 -1.55 12.82 -3.66
N LEU A 48 -1.22 12.86 -2.37
CA LEU A 48 -1.63 11.84 -1.42
C LEU A 48 -3.13 11.84 -1.21
N VAL A 49 -3.70 13.04 -1.06
CA VAL A 49 -5.16 13.24 -0.93
C VAL A 49 -5.86 12.62 -2.13
N GLU A 50 -5.45 12.96 -3.35
CA GLU A 50 -6.06 12.45 -4.57
C GLU A 50 -5.97 10.93 -4.67
N ARG A 51 -4.81 10.34 -4.38
CA ARG A 51 -4.64 8.88 -4.38
C ARG A 51 -5.61 8.21 -3.43
N ILE A 52 -5.70 8.70 -2.19
CA ILE A 52 -6.56 8.10 -1.17
C ILE A 52 -8.03 8.27 -1.56
N THR A 53 -8.44 9.45 -2.03
CA THR A 53 -9.81 9.72 -2.47
C THR A 53 -10.22 8.86 -3.66
N ARG A 54 -9.33 8.61 -4.64
CA ARG A 54 -9.62 7.70 -5.77
C ARG A 54 -9.87 6.26 -5.29
N VAL A 55 -9.05 5.77 -4.35
CA VAL A 55 -9.20 4.41 -3.81
C VAL A 55 -10.49 4.29 -2.99
N ALA A 56 -10.74 5.25 -2.09
CA ALA A 56 -11.94 5.25 -1.27
C ALA A 56 -13.22 5.46 -2.09
N GLY A 57 -13.19 6.34 -3.09
CA GLY A 57 -14.28 6.59 -4.03
C GLY A 57 -14.67 5.33 -4.81
N ALA A 58 -13.69 4.52 -5.20
CA ALA A 58 -13.94 3.23 -5.85
C ALA A 58 -14.43 2.12 -4.89
N GLY A 59 -14.58 2.40 -3.59
CA GLY A 59 -14.91 1.36 -2.60
C GLY A 59 -13.78 0.35 -2.39
N ASN A 60 -12.53 0.71 -2.73
CA ASN A 60 -11.41 -0.20 -2.60
C ASN A 60 -10.74 -0.06 -1.23
N CYS A 61 -10.23 -1.17 -0.70
CA CYS A 61 -9.58 -1.18 0.60
C CYS A 61 -8.28 -0.37 0.56
N LEU A 62 -8.13 0.62 1.46
CA LEU A 62 -6.92 1.44 1.54
C LEU A 62 -5.66 0.63 1.88
N ARG A 63 -5.79 -0.57 2.48
CA ARG A 63 -4.65 -1.44 2.81
C ARG A 63 -4.09 -2.16 1.60
N CYS A 64 -4.95 -2.59 0.67
CA CYS A 64 -4.55 -3.50 -0.41
C CYS A 64 -4.86 -3.01 -1.83
N LEU A 65 -5.62 -1.92 -1.97
CA LEU A 65 -6.13 -1.33 -3.21
C LEU A 65 -7.16 -2.18 -3.99
N TYR A 66 -7.56 -3.34 -3.48
CA TYR A 66 -8.57 -4.21 -4.09
C TYR A 66 -9.96 -3.96 -3.52
N HIS A 67 -10.96 -4.31 -4.32
CA HIS A 67 -12.36 -4.30 -3.94
C HIS A 67 -12.70 -5.57 -3.17
N HIS A 68 -13.00 -5.44 -1.87
CA HIS A 68 -13.43 -6.54 -1.00
C HIS A 68 -14.12 -5.99 0.25
N SER A 69 -14.92 -6.82 0.93
CA SER A 69 -15.53 -6.46 2.21
C SER A 69 -14.45 -6.12 3.26
N PRO A 70 -14.62 -5.04 4.06
CA PRO A 70 -13.55 -4.53 4.93
C PRO A 70 -12.94 -5.58 5.86
N ASP A 71 -13.75 -6.49 6.39
CA ASP A 71 -13.33 -7.54 7.33
C ASP A 71 -12.54 -8.68 6.67
N HIS A 72 -12.50 -8.70 5.33
CA HIS A 72 -11.88 -9.77 4.55
C HIS A 72 -10.58 -9.35 3.85
N CYS A 73 -9.92 -8.28 4.33
CA CYS A 73 -8.62 -7.90 3.82
C CYS A 73 -7.56 -8.97 4.13
N ARG A 74 -7.10 -9.70 3.11
CA ARG A 74 -6.08 -10.76 3.26
C ARG A 74 -4.64 -10.25 3.21
N ARG A 75 -4.43 -8.93 3.12
CA ARG A 75 -3.07 -8.37 3.06
C ARG A 75 -2.38 -8.49 4.42
N GLN A 76 -1.26 -9.21 4.43
CA GLN A 76 -0.39 -9.37 5.61
C GLN A 76 0.83 -8.43 5.61
N LYS A 77 1.14 -7.80 4.47
CA LYS A 77 2.33 -6.94 4.34
C LYS A 77 2.07 -5.54 4.86
N ASP A 78 2.90 -5.13 5.81
CA ASP A 78 2.97 -3.75 6.31
C ASP A 78 3.58 -2.81 5.27
N CYS A 79 3.32 -1.52 5.44
CA CYS A 79 3.90 -0.48 4.61
C CYS A 79 5.42 -0.44 4.76
N ILE A 80 6.15 -0.67 3.66
CA ILE A 80 7.63 -0.66 3.65
C ILE A 80 8.25 0.70 4.02
N HIS A 81 7.50 1.80 3.92
CA HIS A 81 8.02 3.14 4.18
C HIS A 81 7.86 3.58 5.65
N CYS A 82 6.85 3.07 6.36
CA CYS A 82 6.54 3.52 7.72
C CYS A 82 6.21 2.40 8.72
N GLY A 83 6.09 1.15 8.28
CA GLY A 83 5.72 0.00 9.11
C GLY A 83 4.23 -0.07 9.49
N SER A 84 3.38 0.82 8.97
CA SER A 84 1.94 0.81 9.28
C SER A 84 1.23 -0.35 8.58
N HIS A 85 0.30 -0.99 9.30
CA HIS A 85 -0.58 -2.01 8.75
C HIS A 85 -1.89 -1.46 8.19
N TYR A 86 -2.14 -0.14 8.28
CA TYR A 86 -3.43 0.47 7.96
C TYR A 86 -3.56 1.00 6.52
N HIS A 87 -2.47 1.10 5.77
CA HIS A 87 -2.50 1.59 4.39
C HIS A 87 -1.54 0.85 3.46
N HIS A 88 -1.85 0.89 2.17
CA HIS A 88 -0.97 0.45 1.10
C HIS A 88 0.23 1.40 0.97
N ASN A 89 1.42 0.90 0.65
CA ASN A 89 2.63 1.75 0.50
C ASN A 89 2.50 2.84 -0.59
N ALA A 90 1.60 2.65 -1.55
CA ALA A 90 1.24 3.67 -2.54
C ALA A 90 0.46 4.87 -1.96
N LEU A 91 -0.11 4.71 -0.77
CA LEU A 91 -0.90 5.71 -0.02
C LEU A 91 -0.14 6.16 1.24
N CYS A 92 1.19 6.05 1.27
CA CYS A 92 1.99 6.45 2.42
C CYS A 92 2.61 7.83 2.18
N ASN A 93 2.51 8.74 3.15
CA ASN A 93 3.18 10.04 3.08
C ASN A 93 4.72 9.98 3.11
N ARG A 94 5.31 8.84 3.52
CA ARG A 94 6.76 8.60 3.46
C ARG A 94 7.23 7.98 2.14
N ASN A 95 6.33 7.76 1.19
CA ASN A 95 6.71 7.29 -0.14
C ASN A 95 7.28 8.47 -0.96
N ARG A 96 8.47 8.29 -1.53
CA ARG A 96 9.17 9.34 -2.31
C ARG A 96 8.40 9.85 -3.54
N TYR A 97 7.47 9.08 -4.08
CA TYR A 97 6.65 9.45 -5.23
C TYR A 97 5.31 10.11 -4.83
N VAL A 98 5.10 10.31 -3.54
CA VAL A 98 3.89 10.87 -2.97
C VAL A 98 4.21 12.25 -2.39
N LYS A 99 3.40 13.24 -2.76
CA LYS A 99 3.38 14.56 -2.13
C LYS A 99 2.41 14.50 -0.96
N ASP A 100 2.91 14.69 0.26
CA ASP A 100 2.06 14.83 1.44
C ASP A 100 1.36 16.19 1.41
N ASP A 101 0.12 16.18 0.90
CA ASP A 101 -0.75 17.34 0.78
C ASP A 101 -2.01 17.22 1.65
N ILE A 102 -1.97 16.34 2.66
CA ILE A 102 -3.04 16.25 3.66
C ILE A 102 -3.00 17.50 4.53
N VAL A 103 -4.14 18.19 4.62
CA VAL A 103 -4.33 19.34 5.51
C VAL A 103 -4.93 18.86 6.83
N GLY A 104 -4.35 19.29 7.95
CA GLY A 104 -4.86 18.97 9.29
C GLY A 104 -4.29 17.68 9.86
N ASN A 105 -5.15 16.84 10.45
CA ASN A 105 -4.72 15.61 11.13
C ASN A 105 -4.71 14.42 10.15
N PRO A 106 -3.53 13.85 9.82
CA PRO A 106 -3.44 12.75 8.86
C PRO A 106 -4.22 11.51 9.29
N LYS A 107 -4.15 11.15 10.59
CA LYS A 107 -4.86 9.96 11.09
C LYS A 107 -6.36 10.08 10.87
N LEU A 108 -6.93 11.24 11.20
CA LEU A 108 -8.36 11.50 11.00
C LEU A 108 -8.75 11.42 9.52
N PHE A 109 -7.90 11.96 8.63
CA PHE A 109 -8.12 11.85 7.19
C PHE A 109 -8.15 10.39 6.71
N TYR A 110 -7.17 9.56 7.13
CA TYR A 110 -7.16 8.13 6.79
C TYR A 110 -8.39 7.40 7.35
N ASP A 111 -8.78 7.68 8.61
CA ASP A 111 -9.95 7.06 9.23
C ASP A 111 -11.23 7.39 8.45
N GLN A 112 -11.41 8.66 8.06
CA GLN A 112 -12.54 9.12 7.25
C GLN A 112 -12.58 8.45 5.87
N MET A 113 -11.43 8.35 5.20
CA MET A 113 -11.33 7.73 3.88
C MET A 113 -11.53 6.22 3.92
N ALA A 114 -11.13 5.56 5.02
CA ALA A 114 -11.42 4.15 5.24
C ALA A 114 -12.92 3.91 5.44
N ALA A 115 -13.60 4.78 6.19
CA ALA A 115 -15.06 4.73 6.35
C ALA A 115 -15.78 4.97 5.01
N LEU A 116 -15.32 5.94 4.21
CA LEU A 116 -15.87 6.18 2.86
C LEU A 116 -15.67 4.96 1.94
N ALA A 117 -14.50 4.34 1.98
CA ALA A 117 -14.24 3.13 1.20
C ALA A 117 -15.19 1.98 1.58
N HIS A 118 -15.46 1.81 2.88
CA HIS A 118 -16.43 0.82 3.35
C HIS A 118 -17.84 1.13 2.81
N PHE A 119 -18.33 2.35 3.02
CA PHE A 119 -19.64 2.77 2.55
C PHE A 119 -19.80 2.55 1.04
N ASN A 120 -18.83 3.00 0.24
CA ASN A 120 -18.86 2.84 -1.22
C ASN A 120 -18.77 1.37 -1.66
N TYR A 121 -18.09 0.50 -0.91
CA TYR A 121 -18.10 -0.94 -1.16
C TYR A 121 -19.50 -1.53 -0.96
N GLU A 122 -20.21 -1.13 0.10
CA GLU A 122 -21.56 -1.61 0.40
C GLU A 122 -22.57 -1.13 -0.63
N GLU A 123 -22.55 0.15 -1.00
CA GLU A 123 -23.46 0.75 -1.99
C GLU A 123 -23.32 0.14 -3.40
N GLN A 124 -22.13 -0.36 -3.74
CA GLN A 124 -21.87 -0.99 -5.03
C GLN A 124 -22.27 -2.48 -5.08
N GLN A 125 -22.73 -3.07 -3.97
CA GLN A 125 -23.21 -4.44 -4.01
C GLN A 125 -24.54 -4.51 -4.77
N PRO A 126 -24.67 -5.36 -5.81
CA PRO A 126 -25.94 -5.55 -6.47
C PRO A 126 -26.96 -6.03 -5.43
N THR A 127 -28.11 -5.38 -5.38
CA THR A 127 -29.27 -5.88 -4.64
C THR A 127 -29.51 -7.31 -5.12
N LYS A 128 -29.36 -8.29 -4.22
CA LYS A 128 -29.75 -9.66 -4.48
C LYS A 128 -31.28 -9.68 -4.63
N GLU A 129 -31.77 -9.55 -5.85
CA GLU A 129 -33.15 -9.93 -6.22
C GLU A 129 -33.25 -11.45 -6.42
#